data_AF-A0A523FEA8-F1
#
_entry.id   AF-A0A523FEA8-F1
#
_cell.length_a   1.000
_cell.length_b   1.000
_cell.length_c   1.000
_cell.angle_alpha   90.00
_cell.angle_beta   90.00
_cell.angle_gamma   90.00
#
_symmetry.space_group_name_H-M   'P 1'
#
loop_
_entity.id
_entity.type
_entity.pdbx_description
1 polymer ?
#
loop_
_entity_poly.entity_id
_entity_poly.type
_entity_poly.pdbx_seq_one_letter_code
_entity_poly.pdbx_strand_id
1 'polypeptide(L)'
;MDEEEFEAGPEMDTDAWMLSFGDLVSLMLVFFVMLFAMSTLEQEEFDAIVSALAQQFNPAAEVSRAKPAIDHDIPKISVPKGKNLDYVRALVAEKMEENAILSKITIHQLHDRLVISLPSDTLFAAGTSEIYDDAKEAVFLLGDLLRYLGNRLDVNGHTDPDPISTAA
;
A
#
# COMPACT_ATOMS: atom_id res chain seq x y z
N MET A 1 -77.61 46.21 2.00
CA MET A 1 -77.07 45.49 3.16
C MET A 1 -76.80 44.10 2.67
N ASP A 2 -75.52 43.89 2.46
CA ASP A 2 -74.85 42.75 1.88
C ASP A 2 -74.93 41.58 2.83
N GLU A 3 -75.29 40.41 2.32
CA GLU A 3 -74.92 39.14 2.94
C GLU A 3 -74.41 38.26 1.80
N GLU A 4 -73.14 38.46 1.43
CA GLU A 4 -72.40 37.49 0.64
C GLU A 4 -72.22 36.25 1.54
N GLU A 5 -72.95 35.20 1.21
CA GLU A 5 -72.85 33.88 1.83
C GLU A 5 -71.47 33.31 1.51
N PHE A 6 -70.59 33.28 2.52
CA PHE A 6 -69.24 32.72 2.41
C PHE A 6 -69.37 31.19 2.30
N GLU A 7 -69.29 30.65 1.09
CA GLU A 7 -69.19 29.20 0.90
C GLU A 7 -67.90 28.71 1.58
N ALA A 8 -68.06 27.84 2.59
CA ALA A 8 -66.96 27.16 3.23
C ALA A 8 -66.20 26.34 2.17
N GLY A 9 -64.95 26.72 1.91
CA GLY A 9 -64.06 25.98 1.02
C GLY A 9 -63.91 24.51 1.47
N PRO A 10 -63.55 23.60 0.54
CA PRO A 10 -63.52 22.16 0.81
C PRO A 10 -62.64 21.84 2.02
N GLU A 11 -63.12 20.97 2.92
CA GLU A 11 -62.35 20.47 4.06
C GLU A 11 -61.02 19.90 3.55
N MET A 12 -59.91 20.55 3.89
CA MET A 12 -58.60 20.05 3.54
C MET A 12 -58.32 18.78 4.35
N ASP A 13 -58.18 17.66 3.65
CA ASP A 13 -57.81 16.37 4.22
C ASP A 13 -56.47 16.50 4.96
N THR A 14 -56.56 16.65 6.28
CA THR A 14 -55.43 16.93 7.17
C THR A 14 -54.54 15.70 7.33
N ASP A 15 -54.94 14.54 6.81
CA ASP A 15 -54.21 13.29 6.87
C ASP A 15 -53.32 13.05 5.64
N ALA A 16 -53.41 13.91 4.62
CA ALA A 16 -52.66 13.78 3.38
C ALA A 16 -51.12 13.81 3.56
N TRP A 17 -50.61 14.48 4.59
CA TRP A 17 -49.17 14.48 4.89
C TRP A 17 -48.69 13.11 5.38
N MET A 18 -49.53 12.35 6.10
CA MET A 18 -49.20 11.01 6.58
C MET A 18 -49.04 10.03 5.43
N LEU A 19 -49.75 10.23 4.31
CA LEU A 19 -49.58 9.42 3.11
C LEU A 19 -48.18 9.60 2.49
N SER A 20 -47.72 10.85 2.35
CA SER A 20 -46.37 11.14 1.84
C SER A 20 -45.26 10.67 2.79
N PHE A 21 -45.50 10.76 4.10
CA PHE A 21 -44.59 10.24 5.11
C PHE A 21 -44.51 8.71 5.08
N GLY A 22 -45.67 8.04 4.93
CA GLY A 22 -45.75 6.60 4.76
C GLY A 22 -44.98 6.13 3.52
N ASP A 23 -45.13 6.84 2.39
CA ASP A 23 -44.39 6.56 1.16
C ASP A 23 -42.87 6.70 1.35
N LEU A 24 -42.39 7.76 2.00
CA LEU A 24 -40.96 7.94 2.28
C LEU A 24 -40.39 6.84 3.19
N VAL A 25 -41.12 6.43 4.23
CA VAL A 25 -40.71 5.33 5.12
C VAL A 25 -40.68 4.00 4.37
N SER A 26 -41.66 3.75 3.50
CA SER A 26 -41.70 2.55 2.65
C SER A 26 -40.55 2.54 1.63
N LEU A 27 -40.25 3.65 0.97
CA LEU A 27 -39.09 3.76 0.06
C LEU A 27 -37.77 3.55 0.80
N MET A 28 -37.63 4.11 2.00
CA MET A 28 -36.46 3.89 2.84
C MET A 28 -36.30 2.43 3.26
N LEU A 29 -37.40 1.77 3.66
CA LEU A 29 -37.41 0.35 4.01
C LEU A 29 -37.02 -0.52 2.80
N VAL A 30 -37.65 -0.31 1.65
CA VAL A 30 -37.35 -1.05 0.41
C VAL A 30 -35.91 -0.80 -0.02
N PHE A 31 -35.41 0.43 0.10
CA PHE A 31 -34.02 0.77 -0.19
C PHE A 31 -33.03 0.00 0.70
N PHE A 32 -33.25 -0.04 2.01
CA PHE A 32 -32.39 -0.81 2.92
C PHE A 32 -32.46 -2.32 2.67
N VAL A 33 -33.64 -2.86 2.35
CA VAL A 33 -33.79 -4.27 1.97
C VAL A 33 -33.05 -4.58 0.67
N MET A 34 -33.08 -3.68 -0.33
CA MET A 34 -32.30 -3.84 -1.57
C MET A 34 -30.79 -3.78 -1.33
N LEU A 35 -30.31 -2.84 -0.50
CA LEU A 35 -28.89 -2.79 -0.13
C LEU A 35 -28.43 -4.05 0.59
N PHE A 36 -29.27 -4.58 1.49
CA PHE A 36 -28.99 -5.83 2.19
C PHE A 36 -28.96 -7.03 1.25
N ALA A 37 -29.89 -7.09 0.28
CA ALA A 37 -29.94 -8.16 -0.72
C ALA A 37 -28.73 -8.19 -1.66
N MET A 38 -28.12 -7.04 -1.97
CA MET A 38 -26.88 -6.95 -2.75
C MET A 38 -25.61 -7.08 -1.90
N SER A 39 -25.74 -7.17 -0.56
CA SER A 39 -24.59 -7.23 0.36
C SER A 39 -24.00 -8.64 0.52
N THR A 40 -24.38 -9.60 -0.31
CA THR A 40 -23.72 -10.90 -0.38
C THR A 40 -22.52 -10.81 -1.31
N LEU A 41 -21.36 -10.47 -0.75
CA LEU A 41 -20.09 -10.79 -1.36
C LEU A 41 -19.95 -12.31 -1.35
N GLU A 42 -20.14 -12.93 -2.51
CA GLU A 42 -19.92 -14.35 -2.76
C GLU A 42 -18.41 -14.63 -2.64
N GLN A 43 -17.97 -14.92 -1.41
CA GLN A 43 -16.56 -15.19 -1.09
C GLN A 43 -15.98 -16.32 -1.96
N GLU A 44 -16.83 -17.24 -2.42
CA GLU A 44 -16.45 -18.34 -3.29
C GLU A 44 -15.99 -17.87 -4.69
N GLU A 45 -16.61 -16.83 -5.25
CA GLU A 45 -16.20 -16.27 -6.55
C GLU A 45 -14.90 -15.49 -6.41
N PHE A 46 -14.71 -14.77 -5.30
CA PHE A 46 -13.45 -14.09 -4.99
C PHE A 46 -12.30 -15.08 -4.80
N ASP A 47 -12.51 -16.16 -4.05
CA ASP A 47 -11.52 -17.22 -3.86
C ASP A 47 -11.22 -17.98 -5.18
N ALA A 48 -12.23 -18.17 -6.04
CA ALA A 48 -12.04 -18.74 -7.38
C ALA A 48 -11.19 -17.83 -8.29
N ILE A 49 -11.41 -16.52 -8.25
CA ILE A 49 -10.61 -15.55 -9.02
C ILE A 49 -9.18 -15.46 -8.45
N VAL A 50 -9.03 -15.40 -7.13
CA VAL A 50 -7.72 -15.33 -6.46
C VAL A 50 -6.93 -16.61 -6.71
N SER A 51 -7.57 -17.78 -6.68
CA SER A 51 -6.91 -19.06 -6.98
C SER A 51 -6.52 -19.18 -8.46
N ALA A 52 -7.37 -18.75 -9.40
CA ALA A 52 -7.04 -18.71 -10.83
C ALA A 52 -5.89 -17.75 -11.13
N LEU A 53 -5.86 -16.60 -10.46
CA LEU A 53 -4.79 -15.60 -10.57
C LEU A 53 -3.49 -16.13 -9.95
N ALA A 54 -3.56 -16.72 -8.75
CA ALA A 54 -2.42 -17.35 -8.10
C ALA A 54 -1.85 -18.50 -8.93
N GLN A 55 -2.68 -19.26 -9.66
CA GLN A 55 -2.24 -20.32 -10.56
C GLN A 55 -1.56 -19.78 -11.82
N GLN A 56 -1.97 -18.62 -12.33
CA GLN A 56 -1.30 -17.90 -13.42
C GLN A 56 0.08 -17.37 -12.99
N PHE A 57 0.21 -16.92 -11.73
CA PHE A 57 1.43 -16.35 -11.16
C PHE A 57 2.29 -17.33 -10.37
N ASN A 58 1.89 -18.61 -10.29
CA ASN A 58 2.70 -19.68 -9.70
C ASN A 58 3.40 -20.49 -10.80
N PRO A 59 4.60 -20.07 -11.26
CA PRO A 59 5.39 -20.80 -12.25
C PRO A 59 5.90 -22.16 -11.77
N ALA A 60 5.56 -22.59 -10.55
CA ALA A 60 5.88 -23.92 -10.02
C ALA A 60 4.74 -24.94 -10.21
N ALA A 61 3.54 -24.54 -10.61
CA ALA A 61 2.48 -25.46 -11.01
C ALA A 61 2.60 -25.80 -12.50
N GLU A 62 3.76 -26.34 -12.89
CA GLU A 62 3.87 -27.18 -14.08
C GLU A 62 2.92 -28.37 -13.86
N VAL A 63 1.67 -28.27 -14.33
CA VAL A 63 0.92 -29.46 -14.68
C VAL A 63 1.81 -30.20 -15.66
N SER A 64 2.31 -31.36 -15.23
CA SER A 64 3.02 -32.34 -16.05
C SER A 64 2.19 -32.68 -17.28
N ARG A 65 2.28 -31.83 -18.30
CA ARG A 65 2.04 -32.17 -19.68
C ARG A 65 3.43 -32.17 -20.27
N ALA A 66 3.95 -33.37 -20.50
CA ALA A 66 5.17 -33.56 -21.27
C ALA A 66 5.08 -32.71 -22.55
N LYS A 67 5.77 -31.57 -22.57
CA LYS A 67 5.95 -30.77 -23.77
C LYS A 67 7.13 -31.36 -24.54
N PRO A 68 7.01 -31.52 -25.86
CA PRO A 68 8.10 -32.04 -26.68
C PRO A 68 9.29 -31.10 -26.59
N ALA A 69 10.48 -31.69 -26.43
CA ALA A 69 11.74 -30.98 -26.40
C ALA A 69 11.92 -30.18 -27.69
N ILE A 70 11.75 -28.87 -27.60
CA ILE A 70 12.33 -27.92 -28.54
C ILE A 70 13.33 -27.09 -27.73
N ASP A 71 14.58 -27.39 -28.02
CA ASP A 71 15.81 -26.82 -27.53
C ASP A 71 15.92 -25.34 -27.94
N HIS A 72 15.28 -24.46 -27.19
CA HIS A 72 15.65 -23.04 -27.12
C HIS A 72 15.62 -22.66 -25.65
N ASP A 73 16.70 -23.02 -24.96
CA ASP A 73 16.92 -22.75 -23.55
C ASP A 73 17.10 -21.24 -23.35
N ILE A 74 16.00 -20.54 -23.07
CA ILE A 74 16.06 -19.20 -22.47
C ILE A 74 16.60 -19.46 -21.06
N PRO A 75 17.80 -18.95 -20.69
CA PRO A 75 18.29 -19.14 -19.33
C PRO A 75 17.27 -18.54 -18.37
N LYS A 76 16.55 -19.41 -17.66
CA LYS A 76 15.70 -19.02 -16.53
C LYS A 76 16.65 -18.44 -15.48
N ILE A 77 16.81 -17.12 -15.49
CA ILE A 77 17.45 -16.40 -14.40
C ILE A 77 16.54 -16.58 -13.19
N SER A 78 16.85 -17.56 -12.36
CA SER A 78 16.24 -17.76 -11.06
C SER A 78 16.64 -16.57 -10.19
N VAL A 79 15.83 -15.50 -10.18
CA VAL A 79 15.99 -14.42 -9.22
C VAL A 79 15.66 -15.02 -7.84
N PRO A 80 16.63 -15.16 -6.92
CA PRO A 80 16.33 -15.68 -5.59
C PRO A 80 15.29 -14.76 -4.95
N LYS A 81 14.15 -15.32 -4.50
CA LYS A 81 13.20 -14.59 -3.67
C LYS A 81 13.92 -14.20 -2.39
N GLY A 82 14.09 -12.90 -2.16
CA GLY A 82 14.68 -12.37 -0.94
C GLY A 82 13.87 -12.75 0.31
N LYS A 83 14.44 -12.50 1.50
CA LYS A 83 13.74 -12.73 2.77
C LYS A 83 12.49 -11.83 2.86
N ASN A 84 11.51 -12.28 3.64
CA ASN A 84 10.29 -11.52 3.92
C ASN A 84 10.64 -10.13 4.52
N LEU A 85 9.98 -9.08 4.04
CA LEU A 85 10.30 -7.69 4.38
C LEU A 85 9.93 -7.34 5.83
N ASP A 86 8.93 -7.99 6.43
CA ASP A 86 8.57 -7.78 7.83
C ASP A 86 9.69 -8.28 8.76
N TYR A 87 10.25 -9.44 8.44
CA TYR A 87 11.43 -9.98 9.13
C TYR A 87 12.64 -9.05 8.99
N VAL A 88 12.92 -8.60 7.76
CA VAL A 88 14.03 -7.66 7.51
C VAL A 88 13.83 -6.36 8.28
N ARG A 89 12.63 -5.79 8.28
CA ARG A 89 12.31 -4.57 9.03
C ARG A 89 12.58 -4.75 10.52
N ALA A 90 12.09 -5.83 11.12
CA ALA A 90 12.28 -6.09 12.55
C ALA A 90 13.77 -6.19 12.91
N LEU A 91 14.54 -6.95 12.12
CA LEU A 91 15.97 -7.14 12.36
C LEU A 91 16.76 -5.85 12.18
N VAL A 92 16.47 -5.08 11.13
CA VAL A 92 17.13 -3.80 10.88
C VAL A 92 16.78 -2.80 11.98
N ALA A 93 15.51 -2.69 12.38
CA ALA A 93 15.09 -1.79 13.45
C ALA A 93 15.79 -2.08 14.78
N GLU A 94 15.87 -3.36 15.17
CA GLU A 94 16.57 -3.80 16.38
C GLU A 94 18.06 -3.41 16.33
N LYS A 95 18.72 -3.67 15.19
CA LYS A 95 20.16 -3.40 15.01
C LYS A 95 20.48 -1.91 14.87
N MET A 96 19.54 -1.11 14.41
CA MET A 96 19.70 0.35 14.31
C MET A 96 19.59 1.05 15.67
N GLU A 97 18.81 0.49 16.61
CA GLU A 97 18.66 1.05 17.96
C GLU A 97 19.95 0.93 18.79
N GLU A 98 20.81 -0.05 18.47
CA GLU A 98 22.09 -0.28 19.13
C GLU A 98 23.17 0.78 18.79
N ASN A 99 22.97 1.60 17.74
CA ASN A 99 23.98 2.56 17.27
C ASN A 99 23.43 4.00 17.20
N ALA A 100 24.18 4.96 17.76
CA ALA A 100 23.75 6.36 17.89
C ALA A 100 23.56 7.11 16.55
N ILE A 101 24.23 6.68 15.48
CA ILE A 101 24.08 7.23 14.13
C ILE A 101 22.93 6.52 13.41
N LEU A 102 22.86 5.19 13.54
CA LEU A 102 21.81 4.39 12.88
C LEU A 102 20.41 4.65 13.47
N SER A 103 20.30 5.06 14.74
CA SER A 103 19.01 5.40 15.37
C SER A 103 18.31 6.61 14.76
N LYS A 104 19.04 7.45 14.01
CA LYS A 104 18.49 8.61 13.27
C LYS A 104 17.97 8.24 11.88
N ILE A 105 18.21 7.00 11.43
CA ILE A 105 17.78 6.52 10.13
C ILE A 105 16.28 6.26 10.15
N THR A 106 15.60 6.65 9.07
CA THR A 106 14.16 6.39 8.93
C THR A 106 13.94 5.14 8.09
N ILE A 107 13.07 4.25 8.56
CA ILE A 107 12.72 3.01 7.85
C ILE A 107 11.25 3.11 7.41
N HIS A 108 11.01 2.96 6.11
CA HIS A 108 9.67 2.92 5.53
C HIS A 108 9.44 1.61 4.79
N GLN A 109 8.38 0.88 5.16
CA GLN A 109 7.97 -0.33 4.45
C GLN A 109 6.90 0.02 3.41
N LEU A 110 7.18 -0.35 2.16
CA LEU A 110 6.22 -0.36 1.07
C LEU A 110 5.84 -1.81 0.73
N HIS A 111 4.88 -1.98 -0.18
CA HIS A 111 4.38 -3.30 -0.58
C HIS A 111 5.47 -4.23 -1.15
N ASP A 112 6.44 -3.68 -1.89
CA ASP A 112 7.45 -4.45 -2.62
C ASP A 112 8.89 -4.23 -2.12
N ARG A 113 9.11 -3.26 -1.21
CA ARG A 113 10.45 -2.85 -0.77
C ARG A 113 10.47 -2.26 0.63
N LEU A 114 11.63 -2.38 1.27
CA LEU A 114 11.96 -1.66 2.49
C LEU A 114 12.90 -0.51 2.12
N VAL A 115 12.49 0.73 2.39
CA VAL A 115 13.29 1.93 2.15
C VAL A 115 13.96 2.33 3.46
N ILE A 116 15.28 2.42 3.40
CA ILE A 116 16.12 2.86 4.52
C ILE A 116 16.71 4.22 4.12
N SER A 117 16.26 5.28 4.78
CA SER A 117 16.63 6.66 4.47
C SER A 117 17.66 7.18 5.47
N LEU A 118 18.88 7.42 4.99
CA LEU A 118 19.97 7.97 5.79
C LEU A 118 20.07 9.50 5.58
N PRO A 119 19.96 10.31 6.63
CA PRO A 119 20.12 11.76 6.52
C PRO A 119 21.54 12.17 6.09
N SER A 120 21.66 13.05 5.08
CA SER A 120 22.96 13.45 4.52
C SER A 120 23.86 14.17 5.52
N ASP A 121 23.30 14.98 6.41
CA ASP A 121 24.01 15.72 7.47
C ASP A 121 24.65 14.79 8.52
N THR A 122 24.13 13.58 8.67
CA THR A 122 24.72 12.55 9.56
C THR A 122 25.85 11.77 8.89
N LEU A 123 25.89 11.76 7.56
CA LEU A 123 26.84 10.97 6.79
C LEU A 123 28.00 11.80 6.26
N PHE A 124 27.73 12.95 5.66
CA PHE A 124 28.69 13.71 4.87
C PHE A 124 28.99 15.08 5.48
N ALA A 125 30.22 15.56 5.30
CA ALA A 125 30.53 16.95 5.56
C ALA A 125 29.76 17.87 4.58
N ALA A 126 29.36 19.04 5.07
CA ALA A 126 28.51 19.96 4.31
C ALA A 126 29.16 20.33 2.96
N GLY A 127 28.43 20.08 1.87
CA GLY A 127 28.88 20.39 0.52
C GLY A 127 29.99 19.47 -0.03
N THR A 128 30.34 18.38 0.66
CA THR A 128 31.34 17.42 0.19
C THR A 128 30.73 16.02 0.08
N SER A 129 31.45 15.12 -0.60
CA SER A 129 31.17 13.68 -0.61
C SER A 129 32.02 12.91 0.40
N GLU A 130 32.70 13.61 1.32
CA GLU A 130 33.50 13.00 2.36
C GLU A 130 32.61 12.57 3.51
N ILE A 131 32.59 11.27 3.77
CA ILE A 131 31.82 10.65 4.85
C ILE A 131 32.60 10.73 6.17
N TYR A 132 31.92 11.07 7.27
CA TYR A 132 32.51 11.08 8.62
C TYR A 132 33.02 9.69 9.01
N ASP A 133 34.10 9.60 9.78
CA ASP A 133 34.69 8.31 10.16
C ASP A 133 33.71 7.44 10.98
N ASP A 134 33.00 8.06 11.92
CA ASP A 134 31.96 7.42 12.73
C ASP A 134 30.79 6.91 11.85
N ALA A 135 30.46 7.68 10.80
CA ALA A 135 29.42 7.32 9.84
C ALA A 135 29.85 6.17 8.92
N LYS A 136 31.16 6.06 8.58
CA LYS A 136 31.69 4.89 7.86
C LYS A 136 31.42 3.62 8.64
N GLU A 137 31.75 3.60 9.92
CA GLU A 137 31.54 2.42 10.78
C GLU A 137 30.06 1.99 10.77
N ALA A 138 29.15 2.95 10.94
CA ALA A 138 27.71 2.71 10.90
C ALA A 138 27.24 2.13 9.55
N VAL A 139 27.68 2.70 8.42
CA VAL A 139 27.31 2.22 7.07
C VAL A 139 27.89 0.83 6.80
N PHE A 140 29.11 0.53 7.25
CA PHE A 140 29.70 -0.80 7.10
C PHE A 140 28.95 -1.85 7.90
N LEU A 141 28.55 -1.55 9.14
CA LEU A 141 27.71 -2.44 9.95
C LEU A 141 26.37 -2.73 9.27
N LEU A 142 25.72 -1.69 8.72
CA LEU A 142 24.49 -1.85 7.96
C LEU A 142 24.70 -2.71 6.71
N GLY A 143 25.80 -2.50 5.99
CA GLY A 143 26.18 -3.28 4.82
C GLY A 143 26.38 -4.77 5.14
N ASP A 144 27.04 -5.08 6.25
CA ASP A 144 27.27 -6.47 6.67
C ASP A 144 25.95 -7.16 7.04
N LEU A 145 25.06 -6.48 7.78
CA LEU A 145 23.72 -6.97 8.10
C LEU A 145 22.91 -7.27 6.83
N LEU A 146 22.86 -6.33 5.89
CA LEU A 146 22.07 -6.47 4.66
C LEU A 146 22.60 -7.59 3.74
N ARG A 147 23.92 -7.82 3.76
CA ARG A 147 24.56 -8.90 3.00
C ARG A 147 24.06 -10.30 3.42
N TYR A 148 23.81 -10.54 4.70
CA TYR A 148 23.32 -11.84 5.20
C TYR A 148 21.86 -12.12 4.81
N LEU A 149 21.08 -11.09 4.51
CA LEU A 149 19.66 -11.24 4.19
C LEU A 149 19.43 -11.75 2.76
N GLY A 150 20.37 -11.51 1.83
CA GLY A 150 20.26 -12.00 0.45
C GLY A 150 19.15 -11.33 -0.38
N ASN A 151 18.57 -10.24 0.11
CA ASN A 151 17.61 -9.41 -0.63
C ASN A 151 18.35 -8.57 -1.69
N ARG A 152 17.68 -8.25 -2.81
CA ARG A 152 18.22 -7.31 -3.80
C ARG A 152 18.33 -5.93 -3.14
N LEU A 153 19.53 -5.36 -3.17
CA LEU A 153 19.81 -4.01 -2.68
C LEU A 153 19.83 -3.02 -3.85
N ASP A 154 19.30 -1.83 -3.61
CA ASP A 154 19.32 -0.70 -4.55
C ASP A 154 19.75 0.55 -3.77
N VAL A 155 20.69 1.33 -4.31
CA VAL A 155 21.29 2.47 -3.62
C VAL A 155 21.04 3.71 -4.46
N ASN A 156 20.30 4.67 -3.88
CA ASN A 156 19.92 5.91 -4.55
C ASN A 156 20.44 7.11 -3.73
N GLY A 157 21.22 7.97 -4.37
CA GLY A 157 21.72 9.21 -3.78
C GLY A 157 20.86 10.40 -4.22
N HIS A 158 20.50 11.27 -3.27
CA HIS A 158 19.89 12.57 -3.54
C HIS A 158 20.86 13.66 -3.08
N THR A 159 21.17 14.60 -3.96
CA THR A 159 21.94 15.81 -3.65
C THR A 159 21.05 17.03 -3.90
N ASP A 160 21.22 18.07 -3.08
CA ASP A 160 20.50 19.33 -3.27
C ASP A 160 20.86 19.93 -4.65
N PRO A 161 19.88 20.45 -5.42
CA PRO A 161 20.13 21.16 -6.67
C PRO A 161 20.88 22.50 -6.51
N ASP A 162 21.00 23.05 -5.30
CA ASP A 162 21.68 24.33 -5.10
C ASP A 162 23.17 24.24 -5.49
N PRO A 163 23.65 25.09 -6.43
CA PRO A 163 25.02 25.02 -6.92
C PRO A 163 26.01 25.34 -5.81
N ILE A 164 26.98 24.44 -5.60
CA ILE A 164 28.12 24.72 -4.72
C ILE A 164 28.91 25.91 -5.25
N SER A 165 29.03 26.96 -4.44
CA SER A 165 29.90 28.10 -4.74
C SER A 165 31.35 27.69 -4.46
N THR A 166 32.00 27.02 -5.41
CA THR A 166 33.43 26.73 -5.33
C THR A 166 34.21 28.04 -5.52
N ALA A 167 34.70 28.64 -4.43
CA ALA A 167 35.77 29.62 -4.52
C ALA A 167 37.07 28.84 -4.82
N ALA A 168 37.64 29.10 -5.99
CA ALA A 168 38.95 28.60 -6.39
C ALA A 168 40.08 29.22 -5.57
#